data_AF-A0A812S1D1-F1
#
_entry.id   AF-A0A812S1D1-F1
#
_cell.length_a   1.000
_cell.length_b   1.000
_cell.length_c   1.000
_cell.angle_alpha   90.00
_cell.angle_beta   90.00
_cell.angle_gamma   90.00
#
_symmetry.space_group_name_H-M   'P 1'
#
loop_
_entity.id
_entity.type
_entity.pdbx_description
1 polymer ?
#
loop_
_entity_poly.entity_id
_entity_poly.type
_entity_poly.pdbx_seq_one_letter_code
_entity_poly.pdbx_strand_id
1 'polypeptide(L)'
;MLRVRMLGEAVASIPVEQIRDVRSLKRHLHRYHGLPPRFRQRVLLHGECLEDTATLDAPTDLSLVLVPFADVSRQQASDLPGAACQGWIAEVETMMQLPQDPDSVGVGERQALTVASEKGHVEVVRLLLLGRP
;
A
#
# COMPACT_ATOMS: atom_id res chain seq x y z
N MET A 1 13.69 19.58 -0.35
CA MET A 1 13.72 18.25 0.31
C MET A 1 12.37 17.99 0.94
N LEU A 2 11.80 16.82 0.68
CA LEU A 2 10.71 16.24 1.45
C LEU A 2 11.30 15.60 2.71
N ARG A 3 10.86 16.01 3.89
CA ARG A 3 11.32 15.42 5.15
C ARG A 3 10.21 14.54 5.71
N VAL A 4 10.48 13.25 5.84
CA VAL A 4 9.52 12.30 6.40
C VAL A 4 9.89 12.05 7.86
N ARG A 5 8.94 12.28 8.76
CA ARG A 5 9.10 12.09 10.20
C ARG A 5 8.12 11.04 10.72
N MET A 6 8.52 10.24 11.69
CA MET A 6 7.66 9.27 12.38
C MET A 6 7.74 9.54 13.88
N LEU A 7 6.60 9.79 14.52
CA LEU A 7 6.54 10.13 15.96
C LEU A 7 7.49 11.28 16.37
N GLY A 8 7.75 12.23 15.45
CA GLY A 8 8.66 13.36 15.67
C GLY A 8 10.11 13.14 15.20
N GLU A 9 10.53 11.89 15.01
CA GLU A 9 11.88 11.51 14.57
C GLU A 9 12.01 11.57 13.05
N ALA A 10 13.15 12.05 12.54
CA ALA A 10 13.39 12.09 11.10
C ALA A 10 13.75 10.69 10.57
N VAL A 11 12.98 10.20 9.60
CA VAL A 11 13.14 8.85 9.01
C VAL A 11 13.78 8.91 7.63
N ALA A 12 13.40 9.90 6.81
CA ALA A 12 13.94 10.07 5.47
C ALA A 12 13.98 11.55 5.07
N SER A 13 14.95 11.89 4.23
CA SER A 13 15.02 13.20 3.57
C SER A 13 15.29 12.97 2.09
N ILE A 14 14.31 13.31 1.25
CA ILE A 14 14.33 12.96 -0.17
C ILE A 14 14.23 14.23 -1.02
N PRO A 15 15.03 14.40 -2.08
CA PRO A 15 14.87 15.53 -3.01
C PRO A 15 13.49 15.49 -3.69
N VAL A 16 12.86 16.65 -3.84
CA VAL A 16 11.49 16.77 -4.39
C VAL A 16 11.46 16.30 -5.85
N GLU A 17 12.58 16.45 -6.55
CA GLU A 17 12.76 16.09 -7.96
C GLU A 17 12.69 14.56 -8.18
N GLN A 18 12.92 13.75 -7.13
CA GLN A 18 12.94 12.29 -7.23
C GLN A 18 11.56 11.65 -7.06
N ILE A 19 10.62 12.36 -6.43
CA ILE A 19 9.33 11.79 -6.03
C ILE A 19 8.21 12.78 -6.34
N ARG A 20 7.31 12.39 -7.25
CA ARG A 20 6.23 13.26 -7.73
C ARG A 20 4.95 13.15 -6.92
N ASP A 21 4.66 11.97 -6.38
CA ASP A 21 3.41 11.67 -5.70
C ASP A 21 3.63 10.83 -4.44
N VAL A 22 2.60 10.82 -3.58
CA VAL A 22 2.60 10.07 -2.32
C VAL A 22 2.76 8.57 -2.55
N ARG A 23 2.19 8.03 -3.64
CA ARG A 23 2.38 6.62 -4.03
C ARG A 23 3.85 6.29 -4.20
N SER A 24 4.59 7.11 -4.93
CA SER A 24 6.02 6.96 -5.19
C SER A 24 6.83 7.14 -3.91
N LEU A 25 6.43 8.07 -3.03
CA LEU A 25 7.01 8.23 -1.70
C LEU A 25 6.91 6.95 -0.88
N LYS A 26 5.69 6.42 -0.72
CA LYS A 26 5.45 5.20 0.07
C LYS A 26 6.26 4.01 -0.45
N ARG A 27 6.33 3.86 -1.77
CA ARG A 27 7.13 2.81 -2.43
C ARG A 27 8.63 3.00 -2.20
N HIS A 28 9.13 4.25 -2.25
CA HIS A 28 10.53 4.57 -1.97
C HIS A 28 10.89 4.23 -0.53
N LEU A 29 10.05 4.61 0.42
CA LEU A 29 10.20 4.31 1.85
C LEU A 29 10.24 2.80 2.12
N HIS A 30 9.38 2.03 1.46
CA HIS A 30 9.42 0.57 1.58
C HIS A 30 10.74 0.00 1.03
N ARG A 31 11.12 0.37 -0.21
CA ARG A 31 12.27 -0.21 -0.91
C ARG A 31 13.62 0.17 -0.30
N TYR A 32 13.79 1.41 0.12
CA TYR A 32 15.10 1.94 0.54
C TYR A 32 15.25 2.10 2.06
N HIS A 33 14.14 2.20 2.80
CA HIS A 33 14.16 2.36 4.26
C HIS A 33 13.60 1.16 5.01
N GLY A 34 13.20 0.08 4.31
CA GLY A 34 12.68 -1.15 4.93
C GLY A 34 11.36 -0.96 5.68
N LEU A 35 10.64 0.12 5.40
CA LEU A 35 9.34 0.39 6.02
C LEU A 35 8.27 -0.56 5.46
N PRO A 36 7.14 -0.78 6.16
CA PRO A 36 6.06 -1.64 5.69
C PRO A 36 5.54 -1.26 4.29
N PRO A 37 4.85 -2.16 3.57
CA PRO A 37 4.32 -1.90 2.23
C PRO A 37 3.42 -0.65 2.14
N ARG A 38 3.24 -0.11 0.93
CA ARG A 38 2.58 1.20 0.71
C ARG A 38 1.23 1.35 1.41
N PHE A 39 0.46 0.27 1.46
CA PHE A 39 -0.89 0.22 2.02
C PHE A 39 -0.93 0.34 3.55
N ARG A 40 0.20 0.07 4.20
CA ARG A 40 0.40 0.22 5.64
C ARG A 40 1.04 1.55 6.02
N GLN A 41 1.31 2.41 5.05
CA GLN A 41 1.88 3.73 5.26
C GLN A 41 0.80 4.81 5.06
N ARG A 42 0.53 5.58 6.11
CA ARG A 42 -0.26 6.81 6.03
C ARG A 42 0.67 8.01 6.09
N VAL A 43 0.66 8.81 5.04
CA VAL A 43 1.45 10.03 4.94
C VAL A 43 0.52 11.18 5.23
N LEU A 44 0.90 12.03 6.17
CA LEU A 44 0.12 13.17 6.61
C LEU A 44 0.89 14.46 6.34
N LEU A 45 0.17 15.48 5.90
CA LEU A 45 0.65 16.85 5.78
C LEU A 45 -0.18 17.73 6.70
N HIS A 46 0.45 18.35 7.70
CA HIS A 46 -0.24 19.16 8.71
C HIS A 46 -1.40 18.45 9.45
N GLY A 47 -1.34 17.12 9.57
CA GLY A 47 -2.36 16.30 10.23
C GLY A 47 -3.42 15.72 9.28
N GLU A 48 -3.45 16.13 8.02
CA GLU A 48 -4.36 15.60 7.00
C GLU A 48 -3.72 14.42 6.27
N CYS A 49 -4.45 13.30 6.13
CA CYS A 49 -3.94 12.13 5.41
C CYS A 49 -3.98 12.36 3.90
N LEU A 50 -2.84 12.22 3.24
CA LEU A 50 -2.72 12.36 1.80
C LEU A 50 -3.07 11.05 1.08
N GLU A 51 -3.84 11.18 0.00
CA GLU A 51 -4.09 10.11 -0.95
C GLU A 51 -2.85 9.78 -1.78
N ASP A 52 -2.80 8.58 -2.34
CA ASP A 52 -1.69 8.10 -3.18
C ASP A 52 -1.45 9.00 -4.41
N THR A 53 -2.49 9.68 -4.90
CA THR A 53 -2.49 10.57 -6.07
C THR A 53 -2.04 12.00 -5.74
N ALA A 54 -1.90 12.36 -4.47
CA ALA A 54 -1.50 13.71 -4.06
C ALA A 54 -0.07 14.00 -4.52
N THR A 55 0.12 15.17 -5.14
CA THR A 55 1.40 15.62 -5.67
C THR A 55 2.28 16.21 -4.58
N LEU A 56 3.58 15.93 -4.66
CA LEU A 56 4.62 16.42 -3.76
C LEU A 56 5.62 17.26 -4.58
N ASP A 57 5.20 18.46 -4.96
CA ASP A 57 5.94 19.37 -5.85
C ASP A 57 6.74 20.45 -5.08
N ALA A 58 6.54 20.56 -3.77
CA ALA A 58 7.24 21.50 -2.92
C ALA A 58 7.95 20.81 -1.74
N PRO A 59 9.08 21.37 -1.27
CA PRO A 59 9.72 20.96 -0.01
C PRO A 59 8.73 21.06 1.15
N THR A 60 8.41 19.93 1.76
CA THR A 60 7.40 19.83 2.83
C THR A 60 7.86 18.85 3.90
N ASP A 61 7.40 19.09 5.12
CA ASP A 61 7.59 18.18 6.24
C ASP A 61 6.34 17.29 6.36
N LEU A 62 6.55 15.99 6.20
CA LEU A 62 5.52 14.96 6.15
C LEU A 62 5.61 14.08 7.39
N SER A 63 4.47 13.74 7.97
CA SER A 63 4.37 12.78 9.06
C SER A 63 3.98 11.42 8.51
N LEU A 64 4.70 10.37 8.89
CA LEU A 64 4.42 8.99 8.52
C LEU A 64 3.86 8.24 9.72
N VAL A 65 2.72 7.60 9.52
CA VAL A 65 2.08 6.70 10.48
C VAL A 65 2.02 5.31 9.85
N LEU A 66 2.53 4.32 10.56
CA LEU A 66 2.46 2.91 10.15
C LEU A 66 1.20 2.28 10.76
N VAL A 67 0.40 1.63 9.91
CA VAL A 67 -0.85 0.99 10.32
C VAL A 67 -0.62 -0.53 10.35
N PRO A 68 -1.06 -1.23 11.42
CA PRO A 68 -1.08 -2.69 11.43
C PRO A 68 -2.04 -3.23 10.36
N PHE A 69 -1.99 -4.53 10.11
CA PHE A 69 -3.03 -5.13 9.29
C PHE A 69 -4.38 -5.02 9.99
N ALA A 70 -5.45 -4.79 9.23
CA ALA A 70 -6.81 -4.79 9.72
C ALA A 70 -7.25 -6.22 10.03
N ASP A 71 -7.92 -6.40 11.16
CA ASP A 71 -8.61 -7.64 11.49
C ASP A 71 -9.85 -7.78 10.59
N VAL A 72 -9.68 -8.50 9.49
CA VAL A 72 -10.76 -8.80 8.55
C VAL A 72 -11.40 -10.13 8.90
N SER A 73 -12.73 -10.23 8.72
CA SER A 73 -13.43 -11.50 8.85
C SER A 73 -13.00 -12.49 7.76
N ARG A 74 -13.18 -13.80 7.99
CA ARG A 74 -12.93 -14.83 6.96
C ARG A 74 -13.71 -14.60 5.66
N GLN A 75 -14.88 -13.97 5.75
CA GLN A 75 -15.70 -13.65 4.59
C GLN A 75 -15.03 -12.54 3.75
N GLN A 76 -14.62 -11.44 4.39
CA GLN A 76 -13.87 -10.36 3.74
C GLN A 76 -12.52 -10.84 3.19
N ALA A 77 -11.86 -11.75 3.90
CA ALA A 77 -10.65 -12.42 3.40
C ALA A 77 -10.89 -13.26 2.14
N SER A 78 -12.14 -13.68 1.89
CA SER A 78 -12.53 -14.40 0.67
C SER A 78 -12.84 -13.48 -0.51
N ASP A 79 -13.12 -12.19 -0.26
CA ASP A 79 -13.46 -11.24 -1.31
C ASP A 79 -12.23 -10.88 -2.16
N LEU A 80 -11.05 -10.79 -1.53
CA LEU A 80 -9.79 -10.47 -2.23
C LEU A 80 -9.39 -11.54 -3.27
N PRO A 81 -9.38 -12.86 -2.95
CA PRO A 81 -9.22 -13.91 -3.97
C PRO A 81 -10.32 -13.90 -5.04
N GLY A 82 -11.55 -13.53 -4.68
CA GLY A 82 -12.67 -13.39 -5.63
C GLY A 82 -12.43 -12.32 -6.67
N ALA A 83 -12.12 -11.09 -6.23
CA ALA A 83 -11.77 -9.97 -7.12
C ALA A 83 -10.50 -10.28 -7.96
N ALA A 84 -9.52 -10.94 -7.35
CA ALA A 84 -8.31 -11.40 -8.03
C ALA A 84 -8.59 -12.44 -9.13
N CYS A 85 -9.58 -13.32 -8.94
CA CYS A 85 -10.03 -14.28 -9.95
C CYS A 85 -10.63 -13.59 -11.18
N GLN A 86 -11.40 -12.53 -10.96
CA GLN A 86 -12.06 -11.77 -12.01
C GLN A 86 -11.15 -10.73 -12.68
N GLY A 87 -9.97 -10.46 -12.10
CA GLY A 87 -9.05 -9.46 -12.62
C GLY A 87 -9.46 -8.01 -12.28
N TRP A 88 -10.32 -7.83 -11.28
CA TRP A 88 -10.88 -6.52 -10.91
C TRP A 88 -9.88 -5.66 -10.15
N ILE A 89 -8.90 -5.11 -10.87
CA ILE A 89 -7.78 -4.35 -10.30
C ILE A 89 -8.21 -3.20 -9.36
N ALA A 90 -9.27 -2.47 -9.71
CA ALA A 90 -9.76 -1.35 -8.91
C ALA A 90 -10.35 -1.82 -7.56
N GLU A 91 -11.04 -2.96 -7.55
CA GLU A 91 -11.55 -3.54 -6.31
C GLU A 91 -10.42 -4.10 -5.46
N VAL A 92 -9.45 -4.80 -6.07
CA VAL A 92 -8.26 -5.28 -5.37
C VAL A 92 -7.47 -4.09 -4.78
N GLU A 93 -7.31 -2.99 -5.50
CA GLU A 93 -6.66 -1.80 -4.96
C GLU A 93 -7.44 -1.21 -3.79
N THR A 94 -8.77 -1.11 -3.89
CA THR A 94 -9.63 -0.63 -2.80
C THR A 94 -9.53 -1.52 -1.56
N MET A 95 -9.58 -2.84 -1.74
CA MET A 95 -9.43 -3.81 -0.66
C MET A 95 -8.05 -3.74 -0.02
N MET A 96 -6.99 -3.48 -0.81
CA MET A 96 -5.64 -3.29 -0.31
C MET A 96 -5.42 -1.91 0.32
N GLN A 97 -6.25 -0.90 0.01
CA GLN A 97 -6.23 0.38 0.73
C GLN A 97 -6.77 0.24 2.15
N LEU A 98 -7.69 -0.70 2.40
CA LEU A 98 -7.84 -1.28 3.73
C LEU A 98 -6.54 -2.06 3.98
N PRO A 99 -5.80 -1.84 5.08
CA PRO A 99 -4.55 -2.53 5.31
C PRO A 99 -4.83 -4.01 5.66
N GLN A 100 -5.50 -4.77 4.81
CA GLN A 100 -5.69 -6.20 4.94
C GLN A 100 -4.42 -6.92 4.51
N ASP A 101 -4.16 -8.09 5.10
CA ASP A 101 -3.05 -8.94 4.69
C ASP A 101 -3.33 -9.56 3.30
N PRO A 102 -2.53 -9.26 2.26
CA PRO A 102 -2.71 -9.85 0.93
C PRO A 102 -2.47 -11.35 0.87
N ASP A 103 -1.72 -11.91 1.83
CA ASP A 103 -1.44 -13.35 1.91
C ASP A 103 -2.50 -14.09 2.75
N SER A 104 -3.48 -13.35 3.31
CA SER A 104 -4.62 -13.95 4.02
C SER A 104 -5.44 -14.86 3.11
N VAL A 105 -5.91 -15.97 3.68
CA VAL A 105 -6.76 -16.93 2.99
C VAL A 105 -8.15 -16.95 3.62
N GLY A 106 -9.17 -16.77 2.78
CA GLY A 106 -10.58 -16.88 3.18
C GLY A 106 -11.08 -18.32 3.27
N VAL A 107 -12.39 -18.49 3.17
CA VAL A 107 -13.09 -19.79 3.28
C VAL A 107 -12.62 -20.82 2.23
N GLY A 108 -12.10 -20.36 1.09
CA GLY A 108 -11.57 -21.22 0.03
C GLY A 108 -10.11 -21.63 0.16
N GLU A 109 -9.39 -21.20 1.22
CA GLU A 109 -7.96 -21.49 1.46
C GLU A 109 -7.01 -21.10 0.31
N ARG A 110 -7.48 -20.25 -0.61
CA ARG A 110 -6.70 -19.79 -1.76
C ARG A 110 -6.23 -18.36 -1.57
N GLN A 111 -4.93 -18.14 -1.80
CA GLN A 111 -4.35 -16.81 -1.82
C GLN A 111 -4.72 -16.07 -3.10
N ALA A 112 -4.96 -14.76 -2.98
CA ALA A 112 -5.28 -13.91 -4.11
C ALA A 112 -4.20 -13.93 -5.20
N LEU A 113 -2.92 -14.00 -4.80
CA LEU A 113 -1.79 -14.05 -5.73
C LEU A 113 -1.79 -15.31 -6.60
N THR A 114 -2.04 -16.47 -5.99
CA THR A 114 -2.11 -17.76 -6.69
C THR A 114 -3.26 -17.75 -7.70
N VAL A 115 -4.43 -17.25 -7.30
CA VAL A 115 -5.60 -17.14 -8.17
C VAL A 115 -5.34 -16.19 -9.34
N ALA A 116 -4.82 -14.99 -9.08
CA ALA A 116 -4.50 -14.02 -10.14
C ALA A 116 -3.46 -14.57 -11.13
N SER A 117 -2.47 -15.30 -10.63
CA SER A 117 -1.41 -15.91 -11.45
C SER A 117 -1.96 -17.01 -12.36
N GLU A 118 -2.80 -17.90 -11.83
CA GLU A 118 -3.46 -18.95 -12.63
C GLU A 118 -4.36 -18.37 -13.73
N LYS A 119 -5.00 -17.23 -13.46
CA LYS A 119 -5.89 -16.56 -14.42
C LYS A 119 -5.15 -15.63 -15.39
N GLY A 120 -3.85 -15.38 -15.19
CA GLY A 120 -3.04 -14.53 -16.04
C GLY A 120 -3.28 -13.02 -15.84
N HIS A 121 -3.83 -12.61 -14.70
CA HIS A 121 -4.14 -11.21 -14.39
C HIS A 121 -2.89 -10.46 -13.92
N VAL A 122 -1.98 -10.16 -14.85
CA VAL A 122 -0.65 -9.60 -14.57
C VAL A 122 -0.69 -8.32 -13.71
N GLU A 123 -1.62 -7.41 -13.98
CA GLU A 123 -1.71 -6.15 -13.23
C GLU A 123 -2.18 -6.37 -11.79
N VAL A 124 -3.08 -7.34 -11.56
CA VAL A 124 -3.48 -7.75 -10.21
C VAL A 124 -2.32 -8.40 -9.47
N VAL A 125 -1.56 -9.28 -10.14
CA VAL A 125 -0.34 -9.89 -9.58
C VAL A 125 0.65 -8.82 -9.16
N ARG A 126 0.93 -7.83 -10.03
CA ARG A 126 1.83 -6.71 -9.71
C ARG A 126 1.34 -5.92 -8.50
N LEU A 127 0.03 -5.65 -8.41
CA LEU A 127 -0.55 -4.90 -7.31
C LEU A 127 -0.46 -5.66 -5.98
N LEU A 128 -0.75 -6.96 -5.97
CA LEU A 128 -0.65 -7.81 -4.79
C LEU A 128 0.79 -7.91 -4.30
N LEU A 129 1.77 -8.07 -5.21
CA LEU A 129 3.19 -8.09 -4.88
C LEU A 129 3.68 -6.79 -4.20
N LEU A 130 3.06 -5.65 -4.49
CA LEU A 130 3.39 -4.38 -3.84
C LEU A 130 2.86 -4.26 -2.40
N GLY A 131 1.94 -5.14 -1.99
CA GLY A 131 1.35 -5.13 -0.66
C GLY A 131 1.87 -6.20 0.29
N ARG A 132 2.67 -7.15 -0.20
CA ARG A 132 3.20 -8.25 0.60
C ARG A 132 4.21 -7.73 1.64
N PRO A 133 4.18 -8.24 2.88
CA PRO A 133 5.07 -7.81 3.96
C PRO A 133 6.56 -8.04 3.68
#